data_AF-A0A7S4LLW9-F1
#
_entry.id   AF-A0A7S4LLW9-F1
#
_cell.length_a   1.000
_cell.length_b   1.000
_cell.length_c   1.000
_cell.angle_alpha   90.00
_cell.angle_beta   90.00
_cell.angle_gamma   90.00
#
_symmetry.space_group_name_H-M   'P 1'
#
loop_
_entity.id
_entity.type
_entity.pdbx_description
1 polymer ?
#
loop_
_entity_poly.entity_id
_entity_poly.type
_entity_poly.pdbx_seq_one_letter_code
_entity_poly.pdbx_strand_id
1 'polypeptide(L)'
;RDDPSWLSTLEVRVYIYKIHESRLWLEMPSLEAALLWAFLQLSDRRVAECAQTIDSMSSDEPLSPQETFQLKRFEDFRGQHASNASEHLMSKLWLRFRDSPVARAWPWEHQRNPTHVTGLDRHHTPACARISHEEERTVLSRVGG
;
A
#
# COMPACT_ATOMS: atom_id res chain seq x y z
N ARG A 1 -31.09 30.59 -6.10
CA ARG A 1 -31.88 29.52 -6.74
C ARG A 1 -31.78 28.35 -5.79
N ASP A 2 -32.36 28.50 -4.60
CA ASP A 2 -32.03 27.70 -3.42
C ASP A 2 -33.33 27.49 -2.64
N ASP A 3 -34.25 26.78 -3.27
CA ASP A 3 -35.44 26.29 -2.58
C ASP A 3 -35.03 25.00 -1.84
N PRO A 4 -35.01 24.97 -0.49
CA PRO A 4 -34.59 23.80 0.28
C PRO A 4 -35.63 22.67 0.28
N SER A 5 -36.77 22.84 -0.39
CA SER A 5 -37.86 21.85 -0.47
C SER A 5 -37.39 20.47 -0.96
N TRP A 6 -36.33 20.38 -1.76
CA TRP A 6 -35.77 19.10 -2.25
C TRP A 6 -35.22 18.20 -1.14
N LEU A 7 -34.77 18.78 -0.01
CA LEU A 7 -34.25 18.00 1.13
C LEU A 7 -35.34 17.16 1.79
N SER A 8 -36.61 17.60 1.69
CA SER A 8 -37.75 16.87 2.27
C SER A 8 -38.20 15.65 1.44
N THR A 9 -37.70 15.51 0.21
CA THR A 9 -38.09 14.43 -0.73
C THR A 9 -37.16 13.22 -0.66
N LEU A 10 -36.03 13.32 0.05
CA LEU A 10 -35.03 12.25 0.14
C LEU A 10 -35.31 11.38 1.38
N GLU A 11 -36.11 10.32 1.19
CA GLU A 11 -36.38 9.29 2.23
C GLU A 11 -35.14 8.46 2.62
N VAL A 12 -34.04 8.59 1.88
CA VAL A 12 -32.79 7.84 2.09
C VAL A 12 -31.64 8.82 2.31
N ARG A 13 -30.75 8.52 3.28
CA ARG A 13 -29.54 9.30 3.54
C ARG A 13 -28.62 9.29 2.31
N VAL A 14 -28.61 10.38 1.56
CA VAL A 14 -27.68 10.56 0.43
C VAL A 14 -26.41 11.23 0.95
N TYR A 15 -25.30 10.51 0.90
CA TYR A 15 -23.97 11.06 1.19
C TYR A 15 -23.40 11.63 -0.11
N ILE A 16 -23.27 12.96 -0.18
CA ILE A 16 -22.63 13.65 -1.29
C ILE A 16 -21.17 13.89 -0.90
N TYR A 17 -20.26 13.14 -1.51
CA TYR A 17 -18.83 13.38 -1.38
C TYR A 17 -18.39 14.42 -2.41
N LYS A 18 -17.62 15.43 -1.99
CA LYS A 18 -17.02 16.40 -2.92
C LYS A 18 -15.92 15.70 -3.71
N ILE A 19 -16.13 15.51 -5.01
CA ILE A 19 -15.10 15.00 -5.92
C ILE A 19 -14.11 16.14 -6.19
N HIS A 20 -12.85 15.96 -5.81
CA HIS A 20 -11.78 16.92 -6.08
C HIS A 20 -11.48 17.01 -7.59
N GLU A 21 -11.17 18.20 -8.09
CA GLU A 21 -11.05 18.51 -9.53
C GLU A 21 -9.96 17.72 -10.27
N SER A 22 -9.01 17.13 -9.54
CA SER A 22 -7.94 16.32 -10.12
C SER A 22 -8.43 15.01 -10.75
N ARG A 23 -9.65 14.53 -10.48
CA ARG A 23 -10.25 13.26 -10.97
C ARG A 23 -9.38 11.99 -10.83
N LEU A 24 -8.22 12.12 -10.21
CA LEU A 24 -7.19 11.08 -10.07
C LEU A 24 -7.17 10.49 -8.66
N TRP A 25 -7.92 11.08 -7.73
CA TRP A 25 -8.11 10.55 -6.40
C TRP A 25 -9.49 9.91 -6.32
N LEU A 26 -9.57 8.66 -6.78
CA LEU A 26 -10.44 7.71 -6.10
C LEU A 26 -9.78 7.48 -4.74
N GLU A 27 -10.11 8.31 -3.75
CA GLU A 27 -9.81 7.95 -2.37
C GLU A 27 -10.44 6.58 -2.14
N MET A 28 -9.59 5.60 -1.89
CA MET A 28 -10.05 4.24 -1.65
C MET A 28 -10.90 4.28 -0.38
N PRO A 29 -12.13 3.74 -0.42
CA PRO A 29 -13.09 3.90 0.68
C PRO A 29 -12.65 3.19 1.97
N SER A 30 -11.64 2.31 1.88
CA SER A 30 -11.02 1.62 2.99
C SER A 30 -9.57 1.25 2.66
N LEU A 31 -8.79 0.95 3.70
CA LEU A 31 -7.44 0.40 3.55
C LEU A 31 -7.48 -0.96 2.83
N GLU A 32 -8.47 -1.81 3.12
CA GLU A 32 -8.69 -3.07 2.38
C GLU A 32 -8.79 -2.84 0.87
N ALA A 33 -9.61 -1.86 0.45
CA ALA A 33 -9.78 -1.53 -0.96
C ALA A 33 -8.48 -1.03 -1.58
N ALA A 34 -7.70 -0.23 -0.84
CA ALA A 34 -6.39 0.24 -1.29
C ALA A 34 -5.39 -0.92 -1.46
N LEU A 35 -5.35 -1.85 -0.51
CA LEU A 35 -4.49 -3.03 -0.57
C LEU A 35 -4.85 -3.93 -1.75
N LEU A 36 -6.13 -4.21 -1.96
CA LEU A 36 -6.60 -4.99 -3.10
C LEU A 36 -6.26 -4.29 -4.42
N TRP A 37 -6.48 -2.98 -4.50
CA TRP A 37 -6.17 -2.21 -5.70
C TRP A 37 -4.67 -2.21 -6.02
N ALA A 38 -3.82 -1.95 -5.02
CA ALA A 38 -2.38 -2.03 -5.17
C ALA A 38 -1.92 -3.44 -5.60
N PHE A 39 -2.57 -4.49 -5.11
CA PHE A 39 -2.29 -5.87 -5.50
C PHE A 39 -2.63 -6.13 -6.97
N LEU A 40 -3.78 -5.65 -7.43
CA LEU A 40 -4.19 -5.75 -8.84
C LEU A 40 -3.23 -4.98 -9.76
N GLN A 41 -2.83 -3.76 -9.36
CA GLN A 41 -1.84 -2.97 -10.10
C GLN A 41 -0.49 -3.70 -10.19
N LEU A 42 -0.03 -4.29 -9.09
CA LEU A 42 1.20 -5.09 -9.08
C LEU A 42 1.09 -6.31 -10.01
N SER A 43 -0.04 -7.00 -9.97
CA SER A 43 -0.33 -8.16 -10.82
C SER A 43 -0.32 -7.80 -12.31
N ASP A 44 -0.80 -6.60 -12.64
CA ASP A 44 -0.79 -6.03 -14.00
C ASP A 44 0.55 -5.35 -14.37
N ARG A 45 1.58 -5.49 -13.53
CA ARG A 45 2.91 -4.85 -13.70
C ARG A 45 2.88 -3.32 -13.77
N ARG A 46 1.83 -2.70 -13.24
CA ARG A 46 1.67 -1.24 -13.07
C ARG A 46 2.38 -0.78 -11.80
N VAL A 47 3.71 -0.91 -11.81
CA VAL A 47 4.59 -0.69 -10.66
C VAL A 47 4.52 0.75 -10.15
N ALA A 48 4.44 1.73 -11.06
CA ALA A 48 4.42 3.14 -10.69
C ALA A 48 3.14 3.53 -9.95
N GLU A 49 2.01 3.08 -10.46
CA GLU A 49 0.71 3.33 -9.85
C GLU A 49 0.54 2.55 -8.55
N CYS A 50 1.07 1.32 -8.47
CA CYS A 50 1.14 0.56 -7.23
C CYS A 50 1.94 1.32 -6.15
N ALA A 51 3.11 1.85 -6.51
CA ALA A 51 3.94 2.63 -5.58
C ALA A 51 3.20 3.87 -5.05
N GLN A 52 2.48 4.57 -5.92
CA GLN A 52 1.68 5.74 -5.55
C GLN A 52 0.51 5.37 -4.65
N THR A 53 -0.17 4.25 -4.94
CA THR A 53 -1.24 3.74 -4.07
C THR A 53 -0.71 3.38 -2.70
N ILE A 54 0.47 2.75 -2.60
CA ILE A 54 1.09 2.42 -1.30
C ILE A 54 1.41 3.68 -0.49
N ASP A 55 1.93 4.72 -1.15
CA ASP A 55 2.26 6.00 -0.49
C ASP A 55 1.03 6.66 0.15
N SER A 56 -0.16 6.50 -0.45
CA SER A 56 -1.40 7.08 0.05
C SER A 56 -2.07 6.26 1.15
N MET A 57 -1.67 5.01 1.38
CA MET A 57 -2.28 4.19 2.44
C MET A 57 -1.88 4.69 3.82
N SER A 58 -2.78 4.62 4.80
CA SER A 58 -2.44 4.84 6.20
C SER A 58 -3.45 4.12 7.08
N SER A 59 -3.01 3.68 8.26
CA SER A 59 -3.89 3.09 9.27
C SER A 59 -3.39 3.45 10.66
N ASP A 60 -4.28 4.00 11.46
CA ASP A 60 -4.13 4.20 12.91
C ASP A 60 -4.74 3.05 13.71
N GLU A 61 -5.57 2.22 13.08
CA GLU A 61 -6.19 1.04 13.68
C GLU A 61 -5.42 -0.27 13.38
N PRO A 62 -5.57 -1.31 14.23
CA PRO A 62 -5.10 -2.66 13.93
C PRO A 62 -5.74 -3.22 12.66
N LEU A 63 -5.01 -4.07 11.92
CA LEU A 63 -5.55 -4.69 10.70
C LEU A 63 -6.75 -5.58 11.01
N SER A 64 -7.79 -5.40 10.22
CA SER A 64 -8.88 -6.35 10.08
C SER A 64 -8.40 -7.69 9.51
N PRO A 65 -9.16 -8.78 9.70
CA PRO A 65 -8.90 -10.07 9.06
C PRO A 65 -8.81 -9.97 7.53
N GLN A 66 -9.58 -9.08 6.92
CA GLN A 66 -9.63 -8.86 5.49
C GLN A 66 -8.35 -8.19 4.98
N GLU A 67 -7.89 -7.13 5.64
CA GLU A 67 -6.63 -6.47 5.28
C GLU A 67 -5.44 -7.42 5.46
N THR A 68 -5.47 -8.22 6.53
CA THR A 68 -4.48 -9.29 6.76
C THR A 68 -4.50 -10.31 5.64
N PHE A 69 -5.68 -10.70 5.15
CA PHE A 69 -5.82 -11.57 3.99
C PHE A 69 -5.20 -10.94 2.74
N GLN A 70 -5.46 -9.66 2.45
CA GLN A 70 -4.88 -8.98 1.29
C GLN A 70 -3.34 -8.94 1.37
N LEU A 71 -2.77 -8.65 2.54
CA LEU A 71 -1.32 -8.68 2.73
C LEU A 71 -0.71 -10.06 2.48
N LYS A 72 -1.38 -11.14 2.88
CA LYS A 72 -0.94 -12.50 2.55
C LYS A 72 -0.93 -12.77 1.04
N ARG A 73 -1.84 -12.15 0.27
CA ARG A 73 -1.83 -12.28 -1.20
C ARG A 73 -0.58 -11.67 -1.83
N PHE A 74 -0.10 -10.55 -1.29
CA PHE A 74 1.16 -9.97 -1.72
C PHE A 74 2.34 -10.91 -1.44
N GLU A 75 2.34 -11.59 -0.28
CA GLU A 75 3.37 -12.58 0.06
C GLU A 75 3.33 -13.80 -0.87
N ASP A 76 2.14 -14.36 -1.13
CA ASP A 76 1.95 -15.46 -2.08
C ASP A 76 2.47 -15.08 -3.47
N PHE A 77 2.12 -13.87 -3.93
CA PHE A 77 2.55 -13.36 -5.23
C PHE A 77 4.06 -13.20 -5.31
N ARG A 78 4.69 -12.71 -4.24
CA ARG A 78 6.16 -12.62 -4.14
C ARG A 78 6.81 -14.00 -4.32
N GLY A 79 6.28 -15.02 -3.64
CA GLY A 79 6.80 -16.39 -3.73
C GLY A 79 6.73 -16.99 -5.14
N GLN A 80 5.74 -16.57 -5.94
CA GLN A 80 5.50 -17.08 -7.30
C GLN A 80 6.16 -16.23 -8.40
N HIS A 81 6.30 -14.92 -8.15
CA HIS A 81 6.73 -13.92 -9.13
C HIS A 81 7.74 -12.94 -8.54
N ALA A 82 8.91 -13.46 -8.15
CA ALA A 82 10.01 -12.65 -7.64
C ALA A 82 10.59 -11.77 -8.76
N SER A 83 10.29 -10.46 -8.70
CA SER A 83 10.91 -9.43 -9.52
C SER A 83 11.50 -8.34 -8.63
N ASN A 84 12.53 -7.64 -9.11
CA ASN A 84 13.12 -6.55 -8.32
C ASN A 84 12.09 -5.48 -7.95
N ALA A 85 11.25 -5.09 -8.91
CA ALA A 85 10.21 -4.10 -8.68
C ALA A 85 9.19 -4.56 -7.63
N SER A 86 8.78 -5.83 -7.64
CA SER A 86 7.87 -6.36 -6.62
C SER A 86 8.51 -6.38 -5.24
N GLU A 87 9.77 -6.82 -5.11
CA GLU A 87 10.49 -6.83 -3.81
C GLU A 87 10.63 -5.43 -3.20
N HIS A 88 10.95 -4.44 -4.05
CA HIS A 88 11.02 -3.05 -3.64
C HIS A 88 9.66 -2.49 -3.19
N LEU A 89 8.58 -2.81 -3.92
CA LEU A 89 7.22 -2.45 -3.51
C LEU A 89 6.83 -3.11 -2.19
N MET A 90 7.24 -4.36 -1.95
CA MET A 90 6.93 -5.05 -0.68
C MET A 90 7.68 -4.41 0.48
N SER A 91 8.95 -4.04 0.26
CA SER A 91 9.76 -3.31 1.24
C SER A 91 9.13 -1.95 1.55
N LYS A 92 8.62 -1.26 0.54
CA LYS A 92 7.91 0.01 0.68
C LYS A 92 6.60 -0.13 1.46
N LEU A 93 5.82 -1.17 1.15
CA LEU A 93 4.60 -1.50 1.89
C LEU A 93 4.92 -1.78 3.36
N TRP A 94 5.94 -2.58 3.66
CA TRP A 94 6.38 -2.82 5.03
C TRP A 94 6.78 -1.53 5.75
N LEU A 95 7.61 -0.69 5.11
CA LEU A 95 8.02 0.60 5.66
C LEU A 95 6.83 1.50 5.99
N ARG A 96 5.78 1.48 5.16
CA ARG A 96 4.59 2.30 5.35
C ARG A 96 3.83 1.97 6.63
N PHE A 97 3.79 0.70 7.01
CA PHE A 97 3.05 0.23 8.20
C PHE A 97 3.93 -0.14 9.38
N ARG A 98 5.26 0.00 9.27
CA ARG A 98 6.24 -0.43 10.30
C ARG A 98 6.05 0.22 11.67
N ASP A 99 5.52 1.44 11.69
CA ASP A 99 5.33 2.25 12.90
C ASP A 99 3.85 2.26 13.34
N SER A 100 2.98 1.58 12.59
CA SER A 100 1.57 1.40 12.92
C SER A 100 1.39 0.22 13.89
N PRO A 101 0.31 0.18 14.71
CA PRO A 101 -0.02 -1.00 15.54
C PRO A 101 -0.04 -2.33 14.76
N VAL A 102 -0.25 -2.19 13.45
CA VAL A 102 -0.19 -3.17 12.38
C VAL A 102 1.14 -3.94 12.28
N ALA A 103 2.27 -3.34 12.67
CA ALA A 103 3.59 -3.93 12.49
C ALA A 103 3.77 -5.28 13.21
N ARG A 104 3.13 -5.48 14.36
CA ARG A 104 3.21 -6.72 15.17
C ARG A 104 2.41 -7.89 14.61
N ALA A 105 1.46 -7.63 13.70
CA ALA A 105 0.63 -8.65 13.06
C ALA A 105 1.05 -8.90 11.61
N TRP A 106 2.17 -8.30 11.18
CA TRP A 106 2.63 -8.36 9.82
C TRP A 106 3.09 -9.79 9.51
N PRO A 107 2.49 -10.49 8.50
CA PRO A 107 2.77 -11.91 8.24
C PRO A 107 4.23 -12.28 7.91
N TRP A 108 5.09 -11.29 7.74
CA TRP A 108 6.44 -11.34 7.17
C TRP A 108 7.51 -11.10 8.26
N GLU A 109 7.13 -10.88 9.53
CA GLU A 109 8.06 -10.67 10.65
C GLU A 109 9.08 -11.81 10.81
N HIS A 110 8.76 -13.02 10.33
CA HIS A 110 9.67 -14.17 10.37
C HIS A 110 10.79 -14.13 9.31
N GLN A 111 10.73 -13.23 8.33
CA GLN A 111 11.82 -13.00 7.36
C GLN A 111 12.58 -11.73 7.72
N ARG A 112 13.37 -11.80 8.79
CA ARG A 112 14.31 -10.77 9.30
C ARG A 112 15.40 -10.29 8.31
N ASN A 113 15.29 -10.57 7.02
CA ASN A 113 16.36 -10.28 6.06
C ASN A 113 15.90 -9.30 4.97
N PRO A 114 16.25 -8.02 5.11
CA PRO A 114 16.34 -7.07 4.01
C PRO A 114 17.59 -7.29 3.16
N THR A 115 17.95 -8.54 2.89
CA THR A 115 18.97 -8.88 1.87
C THR A 115 18.59 -8.38 0.48
N HIS A 116 17.37 -7.85 0.30
CA HIS A 116 16.80 -7.47 -0.98
C HIS A 116 17.07 -6.01 -1.40
N VAL A 117 17.44 -5.13 -0.46
CA VAL A 117 17.92 -3.78 -0.83
C VAL A 117 19.34 -3.86 -1.40
N THR A 118 20.13 -4.82 -0.95
CA THR A 118 21.56 -4.97 -1.29
C THR A 118 21.86 -6.08 -2.31
N GLY A 119 20.94 -7.01 -2.55
CA GLY A 119 21.19 -8.21 -3.37
C GLY A 119 20.78 -8.15 -4.85
N LEU A 120 20.18 -7.06 -5.32
CA LEU A 120 19.55 -6.97 -6.64
C LEU A 120 20.20 -5.94 -7.58
N ASP A 121 21.51 -5.77 -7.44
CA ASP A 121 22.33 -4.78 -8.17
C ASP A 121 22.53 -5.07 -9.67
N ARG A 122 21.75 -5.98 -10.28
CA ARG A 122 21.92 -6.38 -11.68
C ARG A 122 20.74 -6.10 -12.59
N HIS A 123 19.59 -5.66 -12.08
CA HIS A 123 18.44 -5.32 -12.93
C HIS A 123 17.84 -3.96 -12.60
N HIS A 124 17.33 -3.30 -13.64
CA HIS A 124 16.74 -1.97 -13.57
C HIS A 124 15.54 -1.94 -12.61
N THR A 125 15.67 -1.20 -11.51
CA THR A 125 14.55 -0.85 -10.63
C THR A 125 13.93 0.48 -11.08
N PRO A 126 12.62 0.51 -11.40
CA PRO A 126 11.89 1.73 -11.72
C PRO A 126 12.02 2.77 -10.59
N ALA A 127 12.23 4.04 -10.94
CA ALA A 127 12.48 5.10 -9.96
C ALA A 127 11.37 5.24 -8.89
N CYS A 128 10.12 4.98 -9.27
CA CYS A 128 8.95 5.02 -8.38
C CYS A 128 8.93 3.93 -7.29
N ALA A 129 9.61 2.81 -7.53
CA ALA A 129 9.70 1.70 -6.56
C ALA A 129 10.94 1.81 -5.67
N ARG A 130 11.87 2.73 -5.97
CA ARG A 130 13.07 2.91 -5.16
C ARG A 130 12.68 3.46 -3.80
N ILE A 131 13.19 2.82 -2.75
CA ILE A 131 13.14 3.38 -1.40
C ILE A 131 14.16 4.52 -1.31
N SER A 132 13.84 5.55 -0.52
CA SER A 132 14.73 6.66 -0.26
C SER A 132 15.95 6.20 0.57
N HIS A 133 17.02 6.99 0.53
CA HIS A 133 18.23 6.70 1.29
C HIS A 133 17.99 6.66 2.82
N GLU A 134 17.03 7.44 3.34
CA GLU A 134 16.65 7.40 4.76
C GLU A 134 15.90 6.12 5.13
N GLU A 135 15.00 5.67 4.25
CA GLU A 135 14.29 4.40 4.38
C GLU A 135 15.27 3.22 4.31
N GLU A 136 16.21 3.24 3.36
CA GLU A 136 17.28 2.26 3.23
C GLU A 136 18.13 2.18 4.50
N ARG A 137 18.55 3.31 5.07
CA ARG A 137 19.27 3.32 6.36
C ARG A 137 18.45 2.72 7.49
N THR A 138 17.15 2.98 7.52
CA THR A 138 16.29 2.39 8.55
C THR A 138 16.20 0.88 8.40
N VAL A 139 16.05 0.41 7.17
CA VAL A 139 16.06 -1.02 6.84
C VAL A 139 17.38 -1.66 7.29
N LEU A 140 18.53 -1.12 6.87
CA LEU A 140 19.86 -1.63 7.19
C LEU A 140 20.16 -1.65 8.70
N SER A 141 19.71 -0.63 9.45
CA SER A 141 19.91 -0.56 10.90
C SER A 141 19.24 -1.70 11.67
N ARG A 142 18.17 -2.29 11.12
CA ARG A 142 17.48 -3.44 11.72
C ARG A 142 18.06 -4.81 11.31
N VAL A 143 18.93 -4.86 10.31
CA VAL A 143 19.61 -6.10 9.85
C VAL A 143 20.91 -6.34 10.58
N GLY A 144 21.60 -5.25 10.97
CA GLY A 144 22.93 -5.29 11.57
C GLY A 144 22.96 -5.47 13.09
N GLY A 145 21.95 -6.10 13.70
CA GLY A 145 21.82 -6.30 15.15
C GLY A 145 21.53 -7.73 15.54
#